data_AF-A0A7L0XAB3-F1
#
_entry.id   AF-A0A7L0XAB3-F1
#
_cell.length_a   1.000
_cell.length_b   1.000
_cell.length_c   1.000
_cell.angle_alpha   90.00
_cell.angle_beta   90.00
_cell.angle_gamma   90.00
#
_symmetry.space_group_name_H-M   'P 1'
#
loop_
_entity.id
_entity.type
_entity.pdbx_description
1 polymer ?
#
loop_
_entity_poly.entity_id
_entity_poly.type
_entity_poly.pdbx_seq_one_letter_code
_entity_poly.pdbx_strand_id
1 'polypeptide(L)'
;MGVTHVLNAAHGTAYSHGGQDYYGATIHYYGVPAHDLPSFDISQFFFSAAQFIHKALNTPGGMKIIVEKLSLIQPECIQKSSKMPHTKDSSSLTSNDSYETPALSDLQRLLWFRGGSDNHVDQVWPNIYLGDAWAARSKTTLQSLNITHILNAADGPYSINTGAKYYEDLQIKYYGVEAFDDPSFDLSIFFYDAANFIGQALKSSGGKVFVHCAMGVSRSATLVLAFLMIHENMTLVDALKTVGAHRDICPNSGFLSQLRDLDIKLNEEKKRSRASATKEL
;
A
#
# COMPACT_ATOMS: atom_id res chain seq x y z
N MET A 1 -27.95 2.70 -12.83
CA MET A 1 -26.61 2.97 -13.40
C MET A 1 -26.57 2.97 -14.93
N GLY A 2 -27.60 2.49 -15.66
CA GLY A 2 -27.60 2.57 -17.14
C GLY A 2 -26.51 1.72 -17.81
N VAL A 3 -25.97 0.74 -17.10
CA VAL A 3 -24.92 -0.15 -17.61
C VAL A 3 -25.56 -1.12 -18.60
N THR A 4 -25.08 -1.12 -19.84
CA THR A 4 -25.56 -1.99 -20.92
C THR A 4 -24.55 -3.07 -21.29
N HIS A 5 -23.29 -2.93 -20.85
CA HIS A 5 -22.20 -3.83 -21.17
C HIS A 5 -21.35 -4.08 -19.92
N VAL A 6 -20.98 -5.33 -19.67
CA VAL A 6 -20.10 -5.74 -18.58
C VAL A 6 -18.95 -6.54 -19.15
N LEU A 7 -17.72 -6.06 -18.94
CA LEU A 7 -16.51 -6.82 -19.21
C LEU A 7 -15.94 -7.30 -17.88
N ASN A 8 -15.81 -8.62 -17.71
CA ASN A 8 -15.19 -9.22 -16.55
C ASN A 8 -13.79 -9.72 -16.92
N ALA A 9 -12.77 -9.08 -16.34
CA ALA A 9 -11.37 -9.40 -16.62
C ALA A 9 -10.86 -10.68 -15.93
N ALA A 10 -11.66 -11.35 -15.09
CA ALA A 10 -11.28 -12.55 -14.33
C ALA A 10 -12.41 -13.61 -14.30
N HIS A 11 -13.17 -13.72 -15.39
CA HIS A 11 -14.32 -14.61 -15.49
C HIS A 11 -13.95 -16.09 -15.30
N GLY A 12 -14.76 -16.83 -14.55
CA GLY A 12 -14.56 -18.27 -14.34
C GLY A 12 -13.49 -18.60 -13.29
N THR A 13 -12.88 -17.62 -12.64
CA THR A 13 -12.09 -17.82 -11.41
C THR A 13 -13.01 -18.09 -10.21
N ALA A 14 -12.46 -18.57 -9.09
CA ALA A 14 -13.20 -19.01 -7.90
C ALA A 14 -14.15 -17.96 -7.28
N TYR A 15 -14.01 -16.68 -7.67
CA TYR A 15 -14.79 -15.56 -7.12
C TYR A 15 -15.62 -14.83 -8.18
N SER A 16 -15.57 -15.27 -9.45
CA SER A 16 -16.10 -14.51 -10.60
C SER A 16 -16.87 -15.42 -11.57
N HIS A 17 -17.92 -16.06 -11.07
CA HIS A 17 -18.78 -16.99 -11.84
C HIS A 17 -19.93 -16.30 -12.60
N GLY A 18 -20.02 -14.97 -12.60
CA GLY A 18 -21.03 -14.23 -13.35
C GLY A 18 -20.93 -14.49 -14.86
N GLY A 19 -22.06 -14.45 -15.58
CA GLY A 19 -22.14 -14.71 -17.02
C GLY A 19 -23.34 -14.00 -17.67
N GLN A 20 -23.57 -14.22 -18.96
CA GLN A 20 -24.73 -13.63 -19.67
C GLN A 20 -26.06 -13.97 -18.97
N ASP A 21 -26.17 -15.19 -18.42
CA ASP A 21 -27.36 -15.65 -17.69
C ASP A 21 -27.57 -14.94 -16.35
N TYR A 22 -26.50 -14.41 -15.74
CA TYR A 22 -26.59 -13.66 -14.47
C TYR A 22 -27.15 -12.25 -14.69
N TYR A 23 -26.76 -11.59 -15.78
CA TYR A 23 -27.18 -10.22 -16.08
C TYR A 23 -28.46 -10.13 -16.93
N GLY A 24 -28.93 -11.25 -17.49
CA GLY A 24 -30.14 -11.32 -18.30
C GLY A 24 -29.95 -10.78 -19.73
N ALA A 25 -31.06 -10.66 -20.47
CA ALA A 25 -31.04 -10.34 -21.90
C ALA A 25 -30.70 -8.86 -22.24
N THR A 26 -30.69 -7.98 -21.24
CA THR A 26 -30.56 -6.53 -21.43
C THR A 26 -29.12 -6.01 -21.27
N ILE A 27 -28.22 -6.85 -20.77
CA ILE A 27 -26.81 -6.51 -20.54
C ILE A 27 -25.96 -7.45 -21.39
N HIS A 28 -25.12 -6.89 -22.24
CA HIS A 28 -24.13 -7.67 -22.97
C HIS A 28 -22.95 -7.98 -22.05
N TYR A 29 -22.56 -9.25 -21.98
CA TYR A 29 -21.45 -9.69 -21.13
C TYR A 29 -20.27 -10.22 -21.96
N TYR A 30 -19.06 -9.85 -21.56
CA TYR A 30 -17.82 -10.45 -22.07
C TYR A 30 -16.91 -10.85 -20.92
N GLY A 31 -16.66 -12.15 -20.79
CA GLY A 31 -15.78 -12.72 -19.77
C GLY A 31 -14.41 -13.08 -20.34
N VAL A 32 -13.35 -12.53 -19.76
CA VAL A 32 -11.97 -12.94 -19.99
C VAL A 32 -11.58 -13.92 -18.90
N PRO A 33 -11.17 -15.16 -19.23
CA PRO A 33 -10.77 -16.16 -18.25
C PRO A 33 -9.35 -15.93 -17.74
N ALA A 34 -9.03 -14.70 -17.30
CA ALA A 34 -7.71 -14.38 -16.79
C ALA A 34 -7.52 -14.88 -15.36
N HIS A 35 -6.29 -15.29 -15.07
CA HIS A 35 -5.82 -15.64 -13.75
C HIS A 35 -4.39 -15.14 -13.55
N ASP A 36 -4.03 -14.84 -12.30
CA ASP A 36 -2.78 -14.15 -11.96
C ASP A 36 -1.52 -15.05 -11.97
N LEU A 37 -1.62 -16.25 -12.54
CA LEU A 37 -0.46 -17.14 -12.70
C LEU A 37 0.50 -16.57 -13.76
N PRO A 38 1.83 -16.60 -13.53
CA PRO A 38 2.82 -16.10 -14.50
C PRO A 38 2.81 -16.78 -15.87
N SER A 39 2.18 -17.96 -15.98
CA SER A 39 2.00 -18.69 -17.23
C SER A 39 0.85 -18.17 -18.09
N PHE A 40 0.00 -17.29 -17.55
CA PHE A 40 -1.15 -16.76 -18.28
C PHE A 40 -0.75 -15.61 -19.17
N ASP A 41 -1.01 -15.75 -20.47
CA ASP A 41 -0.81 -14.68 -21.42
C ASP A 41 -2.13 -13.93 -21.66
N ILE A 42 -2.35 -12.87 -20.88
CA ILE A 42 -3.55 -12.02 -21.00
C ILE A 42 -3.58 -11.24 -22.33
N SER A 43 -2.44 -11.09 -23.01
CA SER A 43 -2.36 -10.28 -24.24
C SER A 43 -3.24 -10.83 -25.36
N GLN A 44 -3.53 -12.13 -25.33
CA GLN A 44 -4.42 -12.81 -26.27
C GLN A 44 -5.85 -12.24 -26.26
N PHE A 45 -6.25 -11.58 -25.17
CA PHE A 45 -7.60 -11.01 -25.00
C PHE A 45 -7.68 -9.51 -25.24
N PHE A 46 -6.55 -8.83 -25.51
CA PHE A 46 -6.54 -7.37 -25.68
C PHE A 46 -7.43 -6.94 -26.85
N PHE A 47 -7.33 -7.61 -27.99
CA PHE A 47 -8.10 -7.25 -29.17
C PHE A 47 -9.60 -7.47 -28.99
N SER A 48 -10.01 -8.64 -28.49
CA SER A 48 -11.41 -8.98 -28.26
C SER A 48 -12.06 -8.11 -27.17
N ALA A 49 -11.32 -7.82 -26.09
CA ALA A 49 -11.76 -6.88 -25.06
C ALA A 49 -11.95 -5.46 -25.63
N ALA A 50 -10.99 -4.97 -26.42
CA ALA A 50 -11.07 -3.67 -27.06
C ALA A 50 -12.25 -3.58 -28.04
N GLN A 51 -12.52 -4.62 -28.83
CA GLN A 51 -13.69 -4.70 -29.71
C GLN A 51 -15.00 -4.64 -28.93
N PHE A 52 -15.08 -5.36 -27.80
CA PHE A 52 -16.25 -5.33 -26.94
C PHE A 52 -16.51 -3.94 -26.35
N ILE A 53 -15.47 -3.27 -25.85
CA ILE A 53 -15.55 -1.89 -25.35
C ILE A 53 -15.95 -0.93 -26.48
N HIS A 54 -15.37 -1.07 -27.67
CA HIS A 54 -15.72 -0.24 -28.83
C HIS A 54 -17.19 -0.39 -29.22
N LYS A 55 -17.73 -1.62 -29.22
CA LYS A 55 -19.16 -1.87 -29.46
C LYS A 55 -20.04 -1.22 -28.39
N ALA A 56 -19.64 -1.34 -27.12
CA ALA A 56 -20.36 -0.73 -26.01
C ALA A 56 -20.49 0.79 -26.17
N LEU A 57 -19.39 1.46 -26.53
CA LEU A 57 -19.34 2.92 -26.71
C LEU A 57 -20.12 3.44 -27.93
N ASN A 58 -20.40 2.58 -28.90
CA ASN A 58 -21.16 2.91 -30.11
C ASN A 58 -22.63 2.47 -30.05
N THR A 59 -23.08 1.91 -28.92
CA THR A 59 -24.47 1.51 -28.74
C THR A 59 -25.35 2.76 -28.50
N PRO A 60 -26.42 2.98 -29.29
CA PRO A 60 -27.31 4.13 -29.13
C PRO A 60 -27.89 4.18 -27.70
N GLY A 61 -27.77 5.33 -27.02
CA GLY A 61 -28.22 5.51 -25.63
C GLY A 61 -27.20 5.11 -24.55
N GLY A 62 -25.99 4.66 -24.92
CA GLY A 62 -24.91 4.40 -23.96
C GLY A 62 -24.36 5.67 -23.32
N MET A 63 -24.29 5.71 -21.99
CA MET A 63 -23.70 6.81 -21.24
C MET A 63 -22.16 6.75 -21.37
N LYS A 64 -21.56 7.70 -22.10
CA LYS A 64 -20.10 7.86 -22.18
C LYS A 64 -19.61 8.63 -20.96
N ILE A 65 -19.11 7.93 -19.94
CA ILE A 65 -18.33 8.57 -18.88
C ILE A 65 -16.91 8.73 -19.44
N ILE A 66 -16.63 9.90 -20.03
CA ILE A 66 -15.27 10.30 -20.37
C ILE A 66 -14.60 10.65 -19.05
N VAL A 67 -13.71 9.78 -18.57
CA VAL A 67 -12.77 10.16 -17.50
C VAL A 67 -11.73 11.06 -18.16
N GLU A 68 -11.96 12.37 -18.19
CA GLU A 68 -10.93 13.32 -18.59
C GLU A 68 -9.75 13.23 -17.61
N LYS A 69 -8.55 13.05 -18.18
CA LYS A 69 -7.23 12.84 -17.54
C LYS A 69 -6.94 11.43 -17.00
N LEU A 70 -6.63 10.53 -17.93
CA LEU A 70 -5.41 9.72 -17.83
C LEU A 70 -4.52 10.14 -18.99
N SER A 71 -3.47 10.90 -18.68
CA SER A 71 -2.42 11.22 -19.64
C SER A 71 -1.84 9.92 -20.20
N LEU A 72 -1.89 9.86 -21.53
CA LEU A 72 -1.39 8.82 -22.43
C LEU A 72 -0.06 8.21 -21.92
N ILE A 73 -0.07 6.92 -21.59
CA ILE A 73 1.13 6.09 -21.62
C ILE A 73 1.43 5.84 -23.10
N GLN A 74 2.54 6.39 -23.60
CA GLN A 74 3.02 6.10 -24.95
C GLN A 74 3.56 4.67 -25.02
N PRO A 75 3.33 3.94 -26.14
CA PRO A 75 3.78 2.58 -26.30
C PRO A 75 5.23 2.55 -26.80
N GLU A 76 6.20 2.66 -25.90
CA GLU A 76 7.57 2.26 -26.16
C GLU A 76 8.09 1.36 -25.04
N CYS A 77 7.64 0.10 -25.04
CA CYS A 77 8.41 -1.00 -24.46
C CYS A 77 7.90 -2.36 -24.96
N ILE A 78 7.87 -2.55 -26.28
CA ILE A 78 7.90 -3.90 -26.86
C ILE A 78 9.30 -4.09 -27.42
N GLN A 79 10.10 -4.89 -26.71
CA GLN A 79 11.26 -5.69 -27.14
C GLN A 79 12.40 -5.64 -26.12
N LYS A 80 12.39 -6.63 -25.23
CA LYS A 80 13.51 -7.57 -25.08
C LYS A 80 13.04 -8.75 -24.24
N SER A 81 12.68 -9.83 -24.93
CA SER A 81 12.60 -11.17 -24.35
C SER A 81 13.98 -11.52 -23.80
N SER A 82 14.11 -11.53 -22.48
CA SER A 82 15.21 -12.22 -21.81
C SER A 82 14.62 -13.39 -21.03
N LYS A 83 15.06 -14.61 -21.35
CA LYS A 83 14.71 -15.85 -20.67
C LYS A 83 14.94 -15.71 -19.16
N MET A 84 13.94 -16.04 -18.35
CA MET A 84 14.10 -16.20 -16.91
C MET A 84 14.88 -17.49 -16.59
N PRO A 85 15.84 -17.48 -15.64
CA PRO A 85 16.42 -18.69 -15.11
C PRO A 85 15.45 -19.40 -14.17
N HIS A 86 15.42 -20.72 -14.26
CA HIS A 86 14.68 -21.63 -13.39
C HIS A 86 14.95 -21.35 -11.90
N THR A 87 13.88 -21.21 -11.11
CA THR A 87 13.90 -21.32 -9.66
C THR A 87 14.32 -22.73 -9.26
N LYS A 88 15.40 -22.85 -8.49
CA LYS A 88 15.77 -24.10 -7.83
C LYS A 88 14.86 -24.33 -6.61
N ASP A 89 14.38 -25.55 -6.52
CA ASP A 89 13.55 -26.09 -5.45
C ASP A 89 14.18 -25.96 -4.07
N SER A 90 13.29 -25.83 -3.09
CA SER A 90 13.60 -25.86 -1.66
C SER A 90 14.18 -27.21 -1.25
N SER A 91 15.40 -27.20 -0.71
CA SER A 91 15.83 -28.16 0.31
C SER A 91 17.08 -27.64 1.02
N SER A 92 17.16 -27.94 2.32
CA SER A 92 18.26 -27.72 3.28
C SER A 92 18.33 -26.37 4.01
N LEU A 93 17.79 -26.39 5.25
CA LEU A 93 18.23 -25.55 6.36
C LEU A 93 19.65 -25.99 6.77
N THR A 94 20.62 -25.06 6.77
CA THR A 94 21.54 -24.74 7.89
C THR A 94 22.58 -23.71 7.43
N SER A 95 22.63 -22.55 8.10
CA SER A 95 23.83 -21.79 8.53
C SER A 95 23.68 -20.26 8.38
N ASN A 96 23.41 -19.57 9.50
CA ASN A 96 23.79 -18.18 9.77
C ASN A 96 23.61 -17.16 8.63
N ASP A 97 22.44 -17.12 7.99
CA ASP A 97 22.21 -16.28 6.82
C ASP A 97 22.05 -14.82 7.25
N SER A 98 23.02 -13.97 6.90
CA SER A 98 22.92 -12.54 7.16
C SER A 98 21.80 -11.97 6.30
N TYR A 99 20.77 -11.40 6.92
CA TYR A 99 19.69 -10.72 6.19
C TYR A 99 20.24 -9.76 5.14
N GLU A 100 19.70 -9.89 3.92
CA GLU A 100 19.91 -8.97 2.81
C GLU A 100 18.58 -8.33 2.41
N THR A 101 18.60 -7.03 2.19
CA THR A 101 17.42 -6.27 1.78
C THR A 101 16.94 -6.74 0.39
N PRO A 102 15.68 -7.23 0.24
CA PRO A 102 15.18 -7.74 -1.03
C PRO A 102 15.12 -6.70 -2.16
N ALA A 103 14.97 -7.18 -3.39
CA ALA A 103 14.71 -6.32 -4.54
C ALA A 103 13.29 -5.72 -4.47
N LEU A 104 13.09 -4.59 -5.16
CA LEU A 104 11.77 -3.93 -5.21
C LEU A 104 10.65 -4.83 -5.73
N SER A 105 10.93 -5.66 -6.72
CA SER A 105 9.95 -6.62 -7.26
C SER A 105 9.48 -7.64 -6.22
N ASP A 106 10.39 -8.09 -5.36
CA ASP A 106 10.06 -9.06 -4.31
C ASP A 106 9.23 -8.39 -3.21
N LEU A 107 9.58 -7.15 -2.85
CA LEU A 107 8.80 -6.34 -1.90
C LEU A 107 7.38 -6.07 -2.43
N GLN A 108 7.24 -5.73 -3.71
CA GLN A 108 5.94 -5.55 -4.35
C GLN A 108 5.10 -6.83 -4.31
N ARG A 109 5.74 -7.99 -4.56
CA ARG A 109 5.04 -9.29 -4.48
C ARG A 109 4.53 -9.60 -3.07
N LEU A 110 5.23 -9.17 -2.03
CA LEU A 110 4.76 -9.34 -0.64
C LEU A 110 3.48 -8.55 -0.34
N LEU A 111 3.19 -7.49 -1.08
CA LEU A 111 2.00 -6.65 -0.91
C LEU A 111 0.77 -7.24 -1.62
N TRP A 112 0.95 -8.04 -2.68
CA TRP A 112 -0.17 -8.60 -3.46
C TRP A 112 -0.93 -9.74 -2.78
N PHE A 113 -0.30 -10.43 -1.82
CA PHE A 113 -0.86 -11.63 -1.19
C PHE A 113 -1.12 -11.42 0.29
N ARG A 114 -2.09 -10.59 0.66
CA ARG A 114 -2.43 -10.32 2.06
C ARG A 114 -3.93 -10.24 2.30
N GLY A 115 -4.30 -10.62 3.53
CA GLY A 115 -5.67 -10.63 4.03
C GLY A 115 -5.82 -9.69 5.22
N GLY A 116 -5.22 -8.50 5.13
CA GLY A 116 -5.51 -7.42 6.06
C GLY A 116 -6.94 -6.92 5.84
N SER A 117 -7.41 -6.06 6.74
CA SER A 117 -8.72 -5.44 6.56
C SER A 117 -8.64 -4.19 5.68
N ASP A 118 -9.78 -3.78 5.13
CA ASP A 118 -10.03 -2.52 4.45
C ASP A 118 -10.85 -1.53 5.30
N ASN A 119 -10.87 -1.71 6.63
CA ASN A 119 -11.61 -0.84 7.55
C ASN A 119 -11.14 0.62 7.47
N HIS A 120 -11.88 1.55 8.07
CA HIS A 120 -11.43 2.94 8.16
C HIS A 120 -10.20 3.13 9.08
N VAL A 121 -10.01 2.22 10.04
CA VAL A 121 -8.89 2.23 10.99
C VAL A 121 -8.64 0.83 11.54
N ASP A 122 -7.37 0.46 11.65
CA ASP A 122 -6.94 -0.81 12.26
C ASP A 122 -5.78 -0.57 13.22
N GLN A 123 -5.73 -1.37 14.28
CA GLN A 123 -4.55 -1.41 15.13
C GLN A 123 -3.50 -2.32 14.49
N VAL A 124 -2.40 -1.75 14.03
CA VAL A 124 -1.36 -2.46 13.26
C VAL A 124 -0.12 -2.82 14.09
N TRP A 125 -0.01 -2.23 15.28
CA TRP A 125 0.99 -2.50 16.31
C TRP A 125 0.42 -2.08 17.67
N PRO A 126 0.91 -2.59 18.83
CA PRO A 126 0.44 -2.13 20.13
C PRO A 126 0.39 -0.60 20.23
N ASN A 127 -0.83 -0.08 20.43
CA ASN A 127 -1.14 1.35 20.52
C ASN A 127 -0.83 2.21 19.27
N ILE A 128 -0.58 1.61 18.11
CA ILE A 128 -0.50 2.30 16.81
C ILE A 128 -1.69 1.89 15.95
N TYR A 129 -2.46 2.89 15.56
CA TYR A 129 -3.61 2.76 14.68
C TYR A 129 -3.28 3.39 13.33
N LEU A 130 -3.58 2.67 12.24
CA LEU A 130 -3.40 3.13 10.87
C LEU A 130 -4.77 3.25 10.22
N GLY A 131 -5.05 4.38 9.56
CA GLY A 131 -6.35 4.58 8.94
C GLY A 131 -6.43 5.72 7.95
N ASP A 132 -7.66 6.05 7.58
CA ASP A 132 -7.97 6.95 6.48
C ASP A 132 -8.51 8.32 6.93
N ALA A 133 -8.84 9.16 5.95
CA ALA A 133 -9.37 10.49 6.17
C ALA A 133 -10.78 10.51 6.78
N TRP A 134 -11.53 9.40 6.71
CA TRP A 134 -12.83 9.27 7.34
C TRP A 134 -12.65 9.09 8.85
N ALA A 135 -11.78 8.15 9.25
CA ALA A 135 -11.45 7.94 10.66
C ALA A 135 -10.83 9.19 11.30
N ALA A 136 -9.98 9.92 10.56
CA ALA A 136 -9.41 11.19 11.02
C ALA A 136 -10.48 12.27 11.33
N ARG A 137 -11.58 12.30 10.57
CA ARG A 137 -12.68 13.27 10.78
C ARG A 137 -13.73 12.77 11.76
N SER A 138 -13.65 11.53 12.22
CA SER A 138 -14.58 10.97 13.20
C SER A 138 -14.04 11.16 14.62
N LYS A 139 -14.35 12.30 15.25
CA LYS A 139 -14.00 12.54 16.66
C LYS A 139 -14.52 11.44 17.59
N THR A 140 -15.72 10.91 17.31
CA THR A 140 -16.30 9.78 18.05
C THR A 140 -15.43 8.53 17.97
N THR A 141 -14.90 8.21 16.78
CA THR A 141 -13.97 7.08 16.60
C THR A 141 -12.65 7.32 17.33
N LEU A 142 -12.09 8.53 17.24
CA LEU A 142 -10.85 8.88 17.92
C LEU A 142 -10.99 8.79 19.45
N GLN A 143 -12.12 9.25 19.99
CA GLN A 143 -12.45 9.16 21.41
C GLN A 143 -12.65 7.71 21.87
N SER A 144 -13.39 6.89 21.11
CA SER A 144 -13.65 5.50 21.51
C SER A 144 -12.36 4.66 21.53
N LEU A 145 -11.42 4.95 20.64
CA LEU A 145 -10.09 4.33 20.62
C LEU A 145 -9.13 4.92 21.68
N ASN A 146 -9.50 6.04 22.31
CA ASN A 146 -8.69 6.84 23.23
C ASN A 146 -7.39 7.33 22.57
N ILE A 147 -7.48 7.84 21.33
CA ILE A 147 -6.33 8.41 20.62
C ILE A 147 -5.83 9.65 21.36
N THR A 148 -4.52 9.71 21.60
CA THR A 148 -3.86 10.84 22.26
C THR A 148 -2.94 11.61 21.31
N HIS A 149 -2.51 10.98 20.23
CA HIS A 149 -1.60 11.57 19.25
C HIS A 149 -2.09 11.28 17.83
N ILE A 150 -2.04 12.27 16.95
CA ILE A 150 -2.35 12.12 15.53
C ILE A 150 -1.14 12.51 14.70
N LEU A 151 -0.75 11.63 13.79
CA LEU A 151 0.16 11.93 12.69
C LEU A 151 -0.64 11.94 11.38
N ASN A 152 -0.75 13.12 10.76
CA ASN A 152 -1.38 13.28 9.46
C ASN A 152 -0.31 13.29 8.36
N ALA A 153 -0.20 12.21 7.60
CA ALA A 153 0.73 12.04 6.49
C ALA A 153 0.21 12.63 5.16
N ALA A 154 -0.85 13.43 5.21
CA ALA A 154 -1.47 14.10 4.08
C ALA A 154 -1.99 15.48 4.53
N ASP A 155 -1.19 16.19 5.33
CA ASP A 155 -1.57 17.50 5.84
C ASP A 155 -1.51 18.57 4.75
N GLY A 156 -2.05 19.74 5.07
CA GLY A 156 -1.95 20.94 4.26
C GLY A 156 -3.28 21.39 3.67
N PRO A 157 -3.36 22.65 3.21
CA PRO A 157 -4.60 23.30 2.80
C PRO A 157 -5.26 22.67 1.56
N TYR A 158 -4.45 22.01 0.72
CA TYR A 158 -4.91 21.33 -0.50
C TYR A 158 -5.07 19.81 -0.31
N SER A 159 -4.99 19.33 0.94
CA SER A 159 -5.11 17.92 1.29
C SER A 159 -6.04 17.74 2.50
N ILE A 160 -5.71 16.86 3.46
CA ILE A 160 -6.52 16.65 4.66
C ILE A 160 -6.21 17.75 5.67
N ASN A 161 -6.84 18.90 5.46
CA ASN A 161 -6.65 20.10 6.30
C ASN A 161 -7.45 20.02 7.61
N THR A 162 -7.15 19.04 8.46
CA THR A 162 -7.68 19.02 9.83
C THR A 162 -6.86 19.95 10.72
N GLY A 163 -5.52 19.82 10.70
CA GLY A 163 -4.63 20.54 11.61
C GLY A 163 -4.92 20.27 13.09
N ALA A 164 -4.09 20.85 13.98
CA ALA A 164 -4.26 20.69 15.43
C ALA A 164 -5.60 21.26 15.94
N LYS A 165 -6.06 22.37 15.36
CA LYS A 165 -7.28 23.08 15.78
C LYS A 165 -8.54 22.21 15.65
N TYR A 166 -8.60 21.33 14.65
CA TYR A 166 -9.75 20.43 14.50
C TYR A 166 -9.97 19.53 15.72
N TYR A 167 -8.90 19.18 16.45
CA TYR A 167 -8.91 18.26 17.59
C TYR A 167 -8.77 18.96 18.96
N GLU A 168 -8.98 20.28 19.04
CA GLU A 168 -8.71 21.08 20.25
C GLU A 168 -9.51 20.62 21.48
N ASP A 169 -10.73 20.13 21.26
CA ASP A 169 -11.64 19.57 22.27
C ASP A 169 -11.22 18.19 22.80
N LEU A 170 -10.33 17.49 22.07
CA LEU A 170 -9.87 16.14 22.42
C LEU A 170 -8.50 16.13 23.12
N GLN A 171 -7.83 17.29 23.24
CA GLN A 171 -6.48 17.41 23.80
C GLN A 171 -5.45 16.49 23.09
N ILE A 172 -5.65 16.26 21.79
CA ILE A 172 -4.77 15.42 20.97
C ILE A 172 -3.53 16.22 20.57
N LYS A 173 -2.35 15.61 20.72
CA LYS A 173 -1.12 16.14 20.13
C LYS A 173 -1.08 15.83 18.63
N TYR A 174 -0.82 16.83 17.82
CA TYR A 174 -0.89 16.72 16.38
C TYR A 174 0.47 16.94 15.72
N TYR A 175 0.81 16.08 14.76
CA TYR A 175 1.97 16.24 13.89
C TYR A 175 1.53 16.09 12.43
N GLY A 176 1.76 17.14 11.65
CA GLY A 176 1.36 17.22 10.25
C GLY A 176 2.56 17.07 9.32
N VAL A 177 2.41 16.20 8.31
CA VAL A 177 3.36 16.05 7.21
C VAL A 177 2.62 16.35 5.92
N GLU A 178 3.01 17.43 5.25
CA GLU A 178 2.49 17.81 3.94
C GLU A 178 3.15 16.95 2.86
N ALA A 179 2.61 15.74 2.63
CA ALA A 179 3.13 14.79 1.67
C ALA A 179 2.13 14.44 0.54
N PHE A 180 2.66 14.39 -0.68
CA PHE A 180 1.94 13.93 -1.87
C PHE A 180 2.13 12.43 -2.06
N ASP A 181 1.09 11.73 -2.50
CA ASP A 181 1.16 10.28 -2.79
C ASP A 181 1.72 10.02 -4.19
N ASP A 182 2.94 10.49 -4.41
CA ASP A 182 3.60 10.44 -5.70
C ASP A 182 4.95 9.69 -5.55
N PRO A 183 5.29 8.76 -6.46
CA PRO A 183 6.58 8.06 -6.42
C PRO A 183 7.81 8.97 -6.47
N SER A 184 7.67 10.20 -6.97
CA SER A 184 8.74 11.20 -7.00
C SER A 184 8.85 12.04 -5.72
N PHE A 185 7.86 11.97 -4.82
CA PHE A 185 7.91 12.70 -3.55
C PHE A 185 8.91 12.06 -2.59
N ASP A 186 9.83 12.85 -2.04
CA ASP A 186 10.77 12.38 -1.03
C ASP A 186 10.13 12.39 0.36
N LEU A 187 9.54 11.25 0.76
CA LEU A 187 8.97 11.06 2.08
C LEU A 187 10.04 10.70 3.13
N SER A 188 11.24 10.30 2.67
CA SER A 188 12.31 9.80 3.54
C SER A 188 12.84 10.87 4.50
N ILE A 189 12.77 12.14 4.11
CA ILE A 189 13.15 13.28 4.97
C ILE A 189 12.32 13.34 6.26
N PHE A 190 11.13 12.74 6.28
CA PHE A 190 10.24 12.73 7.45
C PHE A 190 10.35 11.46 8.29
N PHE A 191 11.10 10.44 7.86
CA PHE A 191 11.11 9.12 8.52
C PHE A 191 11.52 9.21 9.99
N TYR A 192 12.60 9.90 10.30
CA TYR A 192 13.09 10.00 11.68
C TYR A 192 12.19 10.87 12.56
N ASP A 193 11.71 12.01 12.05
CA ASP A 193 10.84 12.91 12.82
C ASP A 193 9.48 12.26 13.11
N ALA A 194 8.88 11.61 12.11
CA ALA A 194 7.65 10.84 12.26
C ALA A 194 7.85 9.67 13.24
N ALA A 195 8.94 8.90 13.09
CA ALA A 195 9.24 7.79 13.99
C ALA A 195 9.48 8.27 15.44
N ASN A 196 10.15 9.41 15.62
CA ASN A 196 10.37 10.01 16.93
C ASN A 196 9.06 10.50 17.57
N PHE A 197 8.17 11.11 16.79
CA PHE A 197 6.84 11.50 17.26
C PHE A 197 6.04 10.27 17.75
N ILE A 198 6.01 9.20 16.96
CA ILE A 198 5.36 7.94 17.32
C ILE A 198 6.01 7.34 18.58
N GLY A 199 7.34 7.23 18.63
CA GLY A 199 8.06 6.65 19.76
C GLY A 199 7.89 7.44 21.06
N GLN A 200 7.87 8.78 21.02
CA GLN A 200 7.60 9.61 22.20
C GLN A 200 6.17 9.44 22.71
N ALA A 201 5.20 9.34 21.79
CA ALA A 201 3.82 9.09 22.15
C ALA A 201 3.67 7.75 22.87
N LEU A 202 4.29 6.67 22.35
CA LEU A 202 4.22 5.33 22.95
C LEU A 202 4.93 5.21 24.30
N LYS A 203 5.94 6.05 24.57
CA LYS A 203 6.59 6.16 25.89
C LYS A 203 5.73 6.88 26.93
N SER A 204 4.72 7.63 26.49
CA SER A 204 3.82 8.35 27.39
C SER A 204 2.79 7.39 28.00
N SER A 205 2.46 7.58 29.28
CA SER A 205 1.43 6.78 29.94
C SER A 205 0.09 6.91 29.21
N GLY A 206 -0.49 5.78 28.77
CA GLY A 206 -1.73 5.76 27.98
C GLY A 206 -1.57 6.27 26.53
N GLY A 207 -0.35 6.41 26.04
CA GLY A 207 -0.09 6.88 24.68
C GLY A 207 -0.67 5.96 23.60
N LYS A 208 -1.46 6.54 22.69
CA LYS A 208 -2.06 5.87 21.53
C LYS A 208 -1.98 6.79 20.33
N VAL A 209 -1.38 6.29 19.26
CA VAL A 209 -1.09 7.07 18.06
C VAL A 209 -1.99 6.63 16.93
N PHE A 210 -2.66 7.59 16.30
CA PHE A 210 -3.35 7.38 15.03
C PHE A 210 -2.54 8.02 13.91
N VAL A 211 -2.09 7.21 12.96
CA VAL A 211 -1.35 7.63 11.79
C VAL A 211 -2.27 7.49 10.58
N HIS A 212 -2.50 8.56 9.83
CA HIS A 212 -3.43 8.52 8.71
C HIS A 212 -2.93 9.27 7.49
N CYS A 213 -3.49 8.93 6.33
CA CYS A 213 -3.40 9.73 5.12
C CYS A 213 -4.80 9.80 4.48
N ALA A 214 -4.89 9.87 3.14
CA ALA A 214 -6.19 9.84 2.46
C ALA A 214 -6.89 8.50 2.64
N MET A 215 -6.19 7.39 2.38
CA MET A 215 -6.74 6.03 2.40
C MET A 215 -6.15 5.14 3.50
N GLY A 216 -5.09 5.59 4.18
CA GLY A 216 -4.40 4.73 5.15
C GLY A 216 -3.59 3.59 4.54
N VAL A 217 -3.23 3.68 3.25
CA VAL A 217 -2.64 2.56 2.47
C VAL A 217 -1.18 2.81 2.07
N SER A 218 -0.84 4.03 1.67
CA SER A 218 0.48 4.38 1.11
C SER A 218 1.29 5.28 2.05
N ARG A 219 1.13 6.62 1.99
CA ARG A 219 1.92 7.59 2.81
C ARG A 219 2.01 7.27 4.30
N SER A 220 0.87 7.08 4.95
CA SER A 220 0.81 6.77 6.38
C SER A 220 1.39 5.40 6.71
N ALA A 221 1.14 4.40 5.86
CA ALA A 221 1.73 3.08 6.01
C ALA A 221 3.26 3.16 5.94
N THR A 222 3.81 3.91 4.99
CA THR A 222 5.26 4.14 4.86
C THR A 222 5.87 4.68 6.15
N LEU A 223 5.24 5.68 6.78
CA LEU A 223 5.75 6.25 8.03
C LEU A 223 5.67 5.28 9.22
N VAL A 224 4.61 4.45 9.30
CA VAL A 224 4.53 3.38 10.31
C VAL A 224 5.59 2.31 10.07
N LEU A 225 5.83 1.90 8.83
CA LEU A 225 6.88 0.94 8.47
C LEU A 225 8.26 1.47 8.85
N ALA A 226 8.55 2.73 8.53
CA ALA A 226 9.80 3.39 8.93
C ALA A 226 9.97 3.42 10.45
N PHE A 227 8.90 3.72 11.21
CA PHE A 227 8.92 3.64 12.66
C PHE A 227 9.31 2.25 13.17
N LEU A 228 8.68 1.18 12.67
CA LEU A 228 8.97 -0.19 13.10
C LEU A 228 10.43 -0.58 12.78
N MET A 229 10.96 -0.12 11.65
CA MET A 229 12.36 -0.37 11.29
C MET A 229 13.33 0.37 12.21
N ILE A 230 13.05 1.65 12.50
CA ILE A 230 13.95 2.53 13.27
C ILE A 230 13.90 2.24 14.78
N HIS A 231 12.70 2.12 15.37
CA HIS A 231 12.52 2.01 16.82
C HIS A 231 12.30 0.57 17.30
N GLU A 232 11.69 -0.29 16.49
CA GLU A 232 11.42 -1.70 16.84
C GLU A 232 12.43 -2.68 16.21
N ASN A 233 13.50 -2.15 15.60
CA ASN A 233 14.62 -2.91 15.03
C ASN A 233 14.20 -3.94 13.96
N MET A 234 13.04 -3.77 13.33
CA MET A 234 12.53 -4.67 12.30
C MET A 234 13.30 -4.50 10.98
N THR A 235 13.34 -5.57 10.19
CA THR A 235 13.67 -5.46 8.76
C THR A 235 12.47 -4.88 8.00
N LEU A 236 12.70 -4.37 6.78
CA LEU A 236 11.58 -3.95 5.92
C LEU A 236 10.57 -5.09 5.67
N VAL A 237 11.04 -6.32 5.47
CA VAL A 237 10.17 -7.49 5.26
C VAL A 237 9.28 -7.75 6.48
N ASP A 238 9.86 -7.69 7.68
CA ASP A 238 9.13 -7.94 8.93
C ASP A 238 8.15 -6.82 9.24
N ALA A 239 8.55 -5.56 9.03
CA ALA A 239 7.67 -4.40 9.17
C ALA A 239 6.48 -4.50 8.21
N LEU A 240 6.74 -4.82 6.94
CA LEU A 240 5.69 -5.06 5.95
C LEU A 240 4.75 -6.14 6.46
N LYS A 241 5.23 -7.34 6.79
CA LYS A 241 4.38 -8.45 7.26
C LYS A 241 3.57 -8.10 8.50
N THR A 242 4.17 -7.39 9.44
CA THR A 242 3.52 -6.98 10.70
C THR A 242 2.32 -6.08 10.44
N VAL A 243 2.49 -5.01 9.67
CA VAL A 243 1.40 -4.08 9.35
C VAL A 243 0.37 -4.74 8.43
N GLY A 244 0.84 -5.44 7.40
CA GLY A 244 0.00 -6.10 6.40
C GLY A 244 -0.83 -7.27 6.89
N ALA A 245 -0.54 -7.81 8.08
CA ALA A 245 -1.37 -8.83 8.72
C ALA A 245 -2.66 -8.23 9.32
N HIS A 246 -2.69 -6.92 9.57
CA HIS A 246 -3.80 -6.22 10.22
C HIS A 246 -4.56 -5.31 9.25
N ARG A 247 -3.85 -4.69 8.30
CA ARG A 247 -4.41 -3.75 7.33
C ARG A 247 -3.79 -3.93 5.96
N ASP A 248 -4.60 -3.88 4.93
CA ASP A 248 -4.09 -3.87 3.56
C ASP A 248 -3.36 -2.55 3.28
N ILE A 249 -2.05 -2.67 3.05
CA ILE A 249 -1.15 -1.56 2.76
C ILE A 249 -0.50 -1.75 1.40
N CYS A 250 -0.25 -0.64 0.72
CA CYS A 250 0.41 -0.62 -0.57
C CYS A 250 1.11 0.72 -0.77
N PRO A 251 2.27 0.93 -0.11
CA PRO A 251 3.13 2.06 -0.42
C PRO A 251 3.45 2.10 -1.92
N ASN A 252 3.46 3.29 -2.51
CA ASN A 252 3.85 3.44 -3.91
C ASN A 252 5.31 3.00 -4.13
N SER A 253 5.71 2.79 -5.39
CA SER A 253 7.03 2.27 -5.74
C SER A 253 8.19 3.15 -5.26
N GLY A 254 8.02 4.49 -5.26
CA GLY A 254 9.01 5.43 -4.76
C GLY A 254 9.21 5.31 -3.25
N PHE A 255 8.11 5.21 -2.50
CA PHE A 255 8.17 5.00 -1.05
C PHE A 255 8.74 3.64 -0.66
N LEU A 256 8.43 2.57 -1.41
CA LEU A 256 9.08 1.28 -1.22
C LEU A 256 10.59 1.36 -1.46
N SER A 257 11.03 2.13 -2.47
CA SER A 257 12.46 2.38 -2.71
C SER A 257 13.10 3.12 -1.54
N GLN A 258 12.46 4.18 -1.04
CA GLN A 258 12.96 4.94 0.10
C GLN A 258 13.04 4.08 1.38
N LEU A 259 12.05 3.22 1.63
CA LEU A 259 12.10 2.24 2.71
C LEU A 259 13.21 1.20 2.52
N ARG A 260 13.44 0.76 1.27
CA ARG A 260 14.53 -0.16 0.94
C ARG A 260 15.89 0.45 1.24
N ASP A 261 16.08 1.73 0.90
CA ASP A 261 17.32 2.46 1.20
C ASP A 261 17.52 2.63 2.71
N LEU A 262 16.43 2.90 3.46
CA LEU A 262 16.46 2.90 4.93
C LEU A 262 16.88 1.54 5.50
N ASP A 263 16.32 0.44 4.98
CA ASP A 263 16.63 -0.93 5.44
C ASP A 263 18.11 -1.26 5.22
N ILE A 264 18.65 -0.94 4.04
CA ILE A 264 20.07 -1.12 3.72
C ILE A 264 20.93 -0.35 4.74
N LYS A 265 20.63 0.95 4.93
CA LYS A 265 21.35 1.81 5.88
C LYS A 265 21.34 1.23 7.30
N LEU A 266 20.17 0.87 7.83
CA LEU A 266 20.05 0.33 9.19
C LEU A 266 20.80 -1.00 9.34
N ASN A 267 20.81 -1.85 8.32
CA ASN A 267 21.56 -3.10 8.36
C ASN A 267 23.07 -2.88 8.33
N GLU A 268 23.56 -1.91 7.56
CA GLU A 268 24.97 -1.52 7.60
C GLU A 268 25.38 -0.98 8.97
N GLU A 269 24.56 -0.12 9.57
CA GLU A 269 24.80 0.42 10.91
C GLU A 269 24.87 -0.71 11.96
N LYS A 270 23.93 -1.66 11.94
CA LYS A 270 23.94 -2.84 12.81
C LYS A 270 25.21 -3.69 12.62
N LYS A 271 25.66 -3.89 11.37
CA LYS A 271 26.91 -4.62 11.07
C LYS A 271 28.13 -3.88 11.64
N ARG A 272 28.19 -2.56 11.51
CA ARG A 272 29.27 -1.73 12.07
C ARG A 272 29.28 -1.78 13.60
N SER A 273 28.13 -1.63 14.26
CA SER A 273 28.02 -1.70 15.72
C SER A 273 28.45 -3.06 16.28
N ARG A 274 28.08 -4.17 15.61
CA ARG A 274 28.55 -5.52 15.99
C ARG A 274 30.05 -5.66 15.84
N ALA A 275 30.62 -5.19 14.73
CA ALA A 275 32.06 -5.28 14.47
C ALA A 275 32.90 -4.45 15.47
N SER A 276 32.38 -3.31 15.94
CA SER A 276 33.03 -2.52 17.00
C SER A 276 32.98 -3.24 18.35
N ALA A 277 31.83 -3.83 18.73
CA ALA A 277 31.70 -4.57 19.98
C ALA A 277 32.61 -5.80 20.07
N THR A 278 32.86 -6.50 18.96
CA THR A 278 33.79 -7.65 18.92
C THR A 278 35.27 -7.25 19.02
N LYS A 279 35.63 -5.99 18.75
CA LYS A 279 37.02 -5.49 18.84
C LYS A 279 37.39 -4.98 20.23
N GLU A 280 36.41 -4.73 21.09
CA GLU A 280 36.62 -4.25 22.47
C GLU A 280 36.66 -5.39 23.51
N LEU A 281 36.47 -6.65 23.08
CA LEU A 281 36.60 -7.89 23.86
C LEU A 281 37.94 -8.57 23.57
#